data_AF-A0A9D5DH21-F1
#
_entry.id   AF-A0A9D5DH21-F1
#
_cell.length_a   1.000
_cell.length_b   1.000
_cell.length_c   1.000
_cell.angle_alpha   90.00
_cell.angle_beta   90.00
_cell.angle_gamma   90.00
#
_symmetry.space_group_name_H-M   'P 1'
#
loop_
_entity.id
_entity.type
_entity.pdbx_description
1 polymer ?
#
loop_
_entity_poly.entity_id
_entity_poly.type
_entity_poly.pdbx_seq_one_letter_code
_entity_poly.pdbx_strand_id
1 'polypeptide(L)'
;MAGQSAKKIAKEAVKYKSIYLYIMMSCILTHFVLKGLYNPSKLLGKSGIGLTIISSIYFFTYSNIKSRLEMGVGYSMYQDVYILNSLVAVLSTISSYFWYIFLLIPMYIIYKIGKLIINWVFTPEPVS
;
A
#
# COMPACT_ATOMS: atom_id res chain seq x y z
N MET A 1 1.55 -36.19 1.71
CA MET A 1 2.02 -35.18 0.74
C MET A 1 1.43 -33.77 0.94
N ALA A 2 0.39 -33.57 1.77
CA ALA A 2 -0.16 -32.23 2.09
C ALA A 2 0.79 -31.29 2.88
N GLY A 3 1.78 -31.84 3.59
CA GLY A 3 2.72 -31.02 4.38
C GLY A 3 3.84 -30.34 3.58
N GLN A 4 4.11 -30.77 2.34
CA GLN A 4 5.18 -30.17 1.52
C GLN A 4 4.75 -28.85 0.87
N SER A 5 3.49 -28.73 0.43
CA SER A 5 2.95 -27.47 -0.11
C SER A 5 2.90 -26.39 0.99
N ALA A 6 2.41 -26.73 2.19
CA ALA A 6 2.40 -25.83 3.34
C ALA A 6 3.81 -25.35 3.73
N LYS A 7 4.80 -26.26 3.73
CA LYS A 7 6.21 -25.90 3.96
C LYS A 7 6.79 -24.98 2.87
N LYS A 8 6.37 -25.14 1.61
CA LYS A 8 6.78 -24.27 0.50
C LYS A 8 6.19 -22.87 0.66
N ILE A 9 4.88 -22.78 0.95
CA ILE A 9 4.17 -21.51 1.20
C ILE A 9 4.80 -20.76 2.38
N ALA A 10 5.11 -21.45 3.48
CA ALA A 10 5.76 -20.84 4.65
C ALA A 10 7.16 -20.27 4.32
N LYS A 11 7.96 -20.98 3.51
CA LYS A 11 9.29 -20.49 3.09
C LYS A 11 9.18 -19.27 2.18
N GLU A 12 8.25 -19.30 1.23
CA GLU A 12 7.95 -18.15 0.38
C GLU A 12 7.47 -16.97 1.22
N ALA A 13 6.66 -17.23 2.25
CA ALA A 13 6.16 -16.19 3.14
C ALA A 13 7.23 -15.44 3.91
N VAL A 14 8.20 -16.17 4.45
CA VAL A 14 9.35 -15.55 5.11
C VAL A 14 10.14 -14.69 4.13
N LYS A 15 10.38 -15.17 2.91
CA LYS A 15 11.14 -14.43 1.90
C LYS A 15 10.44 -13.13 1.50
N TYR A 16 9.16 -13.20 1.13
CA TYR A 16 8.41 -12.02 0.68
C TYR A 16 8.21 -11.00 1.80
N LYS A 17 7.94 -11.47 3.02
CA LYS A 17 7.83 -10.59 4.20
C LYS A 17 9.09 -9.73 4.40
N SER A 18 10.28 -10.34 4.30
CA SER A 18 11.55 -9.61 4.42
C SER A 18 11.72 -8.59 3.30
N ILE A 19 11.37 -8.94 2.06
CA ILE A 19 11.45 -8.01 0.92
C ILE A 19 10.56 -6.78 1.15
N TYR A 20 9.30 -6.97 1.56
CA TYR A 20 8.39 -5.85 1.85
C TYR A 20 8.88 -5.01 3.05
N LEU A 21 9.52 -5.61 4.05
CA LEU A 21 10.12 -4.83 5.14
C LEU A 21 11.27 -3.95 4.65
N TYR A 22 12.16 -4.49 3.82
CA TYR A 22 13.30 -3.73 3.29
C TYR A 22 12.85 -2.55 2.41
N ILE A 23 11.85 -2.77 1.55
CA ILE A 23 11.27 -1.69 0.73
C ILE A 23 10.67 -0.60 1.63
N MET A 24 9.85 -0.98 2.60
CA MET A 24 9.22 -0.04 3.55
C MET A 24 10.26 0.80 4.27
N MET A 25 11.29 0.16 4.84
CA MET A 25 12.37 0.84 5.55
C MET A 25 13.16 1.77 4.64
N SER A 26 13.47 1.34 3.41
CA SER A 26 14.18 2.17 2.44
C SER A 26 13.38 3.43 2.08
N CYS A 27 12.09 3.30 1.76
CA CYS A 27 11.26 4.44 1.37
C CYS A 27 11.02 5.42 2.53
N ILE A 28 10.77 4.93 3.75
CA ILE A 28 10.61 5.78 4.93
C ILE A 28 11.91 6.51 5.24
N LEU A 29 13.04 5.80 5.19
CA LEU A 29 14.35 6.40 5.47
C LEU A 29 14.72 7.44 4.42
N THR A 30 14.51 7.16 3.14
CA THR A 30 14.72 8.16 2.06
C THR A 30 13.85 9.39 2.26
N HIS A 31 12.57 9.23 2.61
CA HIS A 31 11.68 10.36 2.86
C HIS A 31 12.09 11.18 4.09
N PHE A 32 12.47 10.49 5.18
CA PHE A 32 12.94 11.11 6.42
C PHE A 32 14.26 11.85 6.23
N VAL A 33 15.25 11.25 5.57
CA VAL A 33 16.56 11.84 5.30
C VAL A 33 16.39 13.06 4.40
N LEU A 34 15.74 12.91 3.24
CA LEU A 34 15.62 14.01 2.29
C LEU A 34 14.78 15.18 2.83
N LYS A 35 13.65 14.95 3.49
CA LYS A 35 12.87 16.08 4.04
C LYS A 35 13.34 16.57 5.40
N GLY A 36 13.93 15.70 6.20
CA GLY A 36 14.42 16.02 7.54
C GLY A 36 15.72 16.81 7.53
N LEU A 37 16.68 16.48 6.65
CA LEU A 37 17.94 17.23 6.51
C LEU A 37 17.73 18.61 5.88
N TYR A 38 16.81 18.74 4.91
CA TYR A 38 16.56 20.01 4.24
C TYR A 38 15.86 21.05 5.13
N ASN A 39 15.10 20.64 6.16
CA ASN A 39 14.46 21.56 7.10
C ASN A 39 14.21 20.88 8.47
N PRO A 40 15.25 20.76 9.31
CA PRO A 40 15.13 20.08 10.60
C PRO A 40 14.12 20.75 11.55
N SER A 41 13.94 22.07 11.43
CA SER A 41 12.96 22.84 12.22
C SER A 41 11.50 22.57 11.83
N LYS A 42 11.23 22.00 10.66
CA LYS A 42 9.87 21.65 10.18
C LYS A 42 9.58 20.15 10.24
N LEU A 43 10.41 19.37 10.94
CA LEU A 43 10.25 17.93 11.10
C LEU A 43 8.90 17.56 11.76
N LEU A 44 8.42 18.41 12.69
CA LEU A 44 7.10 18.30 13.33
C LEU A 44 5.96 19.01 12.56
N GLY A 45 6.26 19.67 11.43
CA GLY A 45 5.30 20.43 10.64
C GLY A 45 4.67 19.62 9.48
N LYS A 46 4.43 20.28 8.35
CA LYS A 46 3.84 19.66 7.14
C LYS A 46 4.63 18.44 6.65
N SER A 47 5.95 18.43 6.79
CA SER A 47 6.80 17.27 6.43
C SER A 47 6.59 16.09 7.38
N GLY A 48 6.37 16.34 8.67
CA GLY A 48 6.06 15.31 9.67
C GLY A 48 4.72 14.64 9.41
N ILE A 49 3.70 15.41 9.04
CA ILE A 49 2.38 14.87 8.65
C ILE A 49 2.50 13.96 7.42
N GLY A 50 3.33 14.33 6.44
CA GLY A 50 3.59 13.48 5.29
C GLY A 50 4.20 12.13 5.69
N LEU A 51 5.17 12.15 6.60
CA LEU A 51 5.81 10.95 7.11
C LEU A 51 4.85 10.06 7.91
N THR A 52 3.98 10.64 8.74
CA THR A 52 3.00 9.86 9.50
C THR A 52 1.97 9.20 8.59
N ILE A 53 1.50 9.89 7.54
CA ILE A 53 0.58 9.32 6.55
C ILE A 53 1.25 8.15 5.81
N ILE A 54 2.45 8.36 5.27
CA ILE A 54 3.19 7.31 4.54
C ILE A 54 3.44 6.09 5.43
N SER A 55 3.84 6.32 6.67
CA SER A 55 4.11 5.26 7.66
C SER A 55 2.83 4.50 8.04
N SER A 56 1.70 5.20 8.20
CA SER A 56 0.40 4.60 8.49
C SER A 56 -0.08 3.69 7.35
N ILE A 57 0.03 4.17 6.11
CA ILE A 57 -0.35 3.38 4.91
C ILE A 57 0.54 2.14 4.78
N TYR A 58 1.84 2.27 5.02
CA TYR A 58 2.76 1.13 5.03
C TYR A 58 2.41 0.11 6.12
N PHE A 59 2.17 0.58 7.34
CA PHE A 59 1.80 -0.29 8.45
C PHE A 59 0.51 -1.07 8.14
N PHE A 60 -0.49 -0.38 7.60
CA PHE A 60 -1.76 -1.00 7.21
C PHE A 60 -1.59 -2.03 6.09
N THR A 61 -0.94 -1.65 4.98
CA THR A 61 -0.76 -2.53 3.82
C THR A 61 0.12 -3.73 4.16
N TYR A 62 1.23 -3.53 4.87
CA TYR A 62 2.13 -4.60 5.29
C TYR A 62 1.44 -5.59 6.24
N SER A 63 0.65 -5.11 7.21
CA SER A 63 -0.08 -5.99 8.14
C SER A 63 -1.08 -6.87 7.41
N ASN A 64 -1.81 -6.32 6.43
CA ASN A 64 -2.73 -7.07 5.59
C ASN A 64 -2.01 -8.06 4.67
N ILE A 65 -0.91 -7.66 4.02
CA ILE A 65 -0.10 -8.56 3.18
C ILE A 65 0.41 -9.73 4.02
N LYS A 66 1.02 -9.46 5.18
CA LYS A 66 1.53 -10.51 6.08
C LYS A 66 0.45 -11.53 6.42
N SER A 67 -0.73 -11.06 6.85
CA SER A 67 -1.83 -11.95 7.23
C SER A 67 -2.32 -12.80 6.05
N ARG A 68 -2.50 -12.21 4.87
CA ARG A 68 -2.95 -12.93 3.66
C ARG A 68 -1.92 -13.95 3.19
N LEU A 69 -0.64 -13.62 3.32
CA LEU A 69 0.46 -14.46 2.87
C LEU A 69 0.66 -15.66 3.81
N GLU A 70 0.44 -15.50 5.12
CA GLU A 70 0.36 -16.61 6.08
C GLU A 70 -0.84 -17.54 5.81
N MET A 71 -1.96 -17.00 5.31
CA MET A 71 -3.14 -17.77 4.92
C MET A 71 -3.06 -18.38 3.51
N GLY A 72 -2.02 -18.04 2.73
CA GLY A 72 -1.90 -18.46 1.33
C GLY A 72 -2.97 -17.89 0.39
N VAL A 73 -3.59 -16.77 0.76
CA VAL A 73 -4.65 -16.09 -0.02
C VAL A 73 -4.05 -14.94 -0.82
N GLY A 74 -4.63 -14.63 -1.98
CA GLY A 74 -4.21 -13.50 -2.81
C GLY A 74 -4.26 -12.15 -2.07
N TYR A 75 -3.27 -11.30 -2.34
CA TYR A 75 -3.09 -10.00 -1.69
C TYR A 75 -2.83 -8.85 -2.69
N SER A 76 -3.18 -9.04 -3.96
CA SER A 76 -2.93 -8.09 -5.07
C SER A 76 -3.36 -6.66 -4.75
N MET A 77 -4.57 -6.47 -4.22
CA MET A 77 -5.07 -5.14 -3.87
C MET A 77 -4.19 -4.41 -2.86
N TYR A 78 -3.69 -5.10 -1.83
CA TYR A 78 -2.81 -4.48 -0.83
C TYR A 78 -1.42 -4.22 -1.39
N GLN A 79 -0.94 -5.08 -2.30
CA GLN A 79 0.30 -4.88 -3.02
C GLN A 79 0.24 -3.65 -3.93
N ASP A 80 -0.88 -3.43 -4.63
CA ASP A 80 -1.05 -2.26 -5.50
C ASP A 80 -0.99 -0.96 -4.69
N VAL A 81 -1.69 -0.90 -3.56
CA VAL A 81 -1.64 0.26 -2.65
C VAL A 81 -0.24 0.44 -2.06
N TYR A 82 0.45 -0.66 -1.72
CA TYR A 82 1.83 -0.62 -1.21
C TYR A 82 2.82 -0.05 -2.24
N ILE A 83 2.69 -0.45 -3.51
CA ILE A 83 3.53 0.04 -4.61
C ILE A 83 3.24 1.52 -4.86
N LEU A 84 1.96 1.91 -4.91
CA LEU A 84 1.56 3.31 -5.05
C LEU A 84 2.12 4.17 -3.90
N ASN A 85 2.04 3.68 -2.66
CA ASN A 85 2.59 4.37 -1.51
C ASN A 85 4.12 4.54 -1.62
N SER A 86 4.83 3.52 -2.09
CA SER A 86 6.28 3.60 -2.34
C SER A 86 6.64 4.62 -3.41
N LEU A 87 5.86 4.66 -4.49
CA LEU A 87 6.04 5.63 -5.57
C LEU A 87 5.79 7.05 -5.06
N VAL A 88 4.73 7.28 -4.28
CA VAL A 88 4.46 8.58 -3.66
C VAL A 88 5.54 8.94 -2.65
N ALA A 89 6.01 8.01 -1.82
CA ALA A 89 7.04 8.27 -0.83
C ALA A 89 8.33 8.80 -1.47
N VAL A 90 8.74 8.23 -2.60
CA VAL A 90 9.91 8.69 -3.38
C VAL A 90 9.61 9.99 -4.13
N LEU A 91 8.56 10.03 -4.96
CA LEU A 91 8.29 11.21 -5.80
C LEU A 91 7.93 12.46 -4.98
N SER A 92 7.25 12.31 -3.85
CA SER A 92 6.90 13.42 -2.97
C SER A 92 8.09 14.10 -2.29
N THR A 93 9.29 13.50 -2.36
CA THR A 93 10.54 14.15 -1.97
C THR A 93 11.00 15.18 -3.00
N ILE A 94 10.68 14.95 -4.28
CA ILE A 94 11.04 15.84 -5.39
C ILE A 94 9.99 16.96 -5.52
N SER A 95 8.70 16.61 -5.44
CA SER A 95 7.63 17.59 -5.63
C SER A 95 6.38 17.29 -4.81
N SER A 96 5.78 18.34 -4.25
CA SER A 96 4.56 18.23 -3.43
C SER A 96 3.32 17.85 -4.23
N TYR A 97 3.32 18.00 -5.55
CA TYR A 97 2.18 17.63 -6.41
C TYR A 97 1.95 16.11 -6.46
N PHE A 98 2.96 15.29 -6.18
CA PHE A 98 2.81 13.83 -6.25
C PHE A 98 1.90 13.25 -5.16
N TRP A 99 1.56 14.02 -4.14
CA TRP A 99 0.50 13.66 -3.19
C TRP A 99 -0.87 13.47 -3.86
N TYR A 100 -1.11 14.12 -5.01
CA TYR A 100 -2.35 13.95 -5.76
C TYR A 100 -2.50 12.56 -6.39
N ILE A 101 -1.44 11.75 -6.47
CA ILE A 101 -1.53 10.34 -6.88
C ILE A 101 -2.45 9.57 -5.94
N PHE A 102 -2.54 9.95 -4.66
CA PHE A 102 -3.48 9.32 -3.73
C PHE A 102 -4.94 9.53 -4.11
N LEU A 103 -5.29 10.53 -4.94
CA LEU A 103 -6.64 10.70 -5.46
C LEU A 103 -7.07 9.58 -6.43
N LEU A 104 -6.13 8.81 -6.98
CA LEU A 104 -6.44 7.64 -7.79
C LEU A 104 -7.19 6.57 -6.97
N ILE A 105 -6.92 6.47 -5.67
CA ILE A 105 -7.57 5.51 -4.77
C ILE A 105 -9.08 5.79 -4.67
N PRO A 106 -9.55 6.98 -4.22
CA PRO A 106 -10.98 7.27 -4.16
C PRO A 106 -11.62 7.31 -5.55
N MET A 107 -10.90 7.77 -6.59
CA MET A 107 -11.41 7.73 -7.97
C MET A 107 -11.73 6.30 -8.43
N TYR A 108 -10.85 5.34 -8.13
CA TYR A 108 -11.08 3.93 -8.44
C TYR A 108 -12.24 3.33 -7.63
N ILE A 109 -12.37 3.72 -6.35
CA ILE A 109 -13.49 3.30 -5.50
C ILE A 109 -14.82 3.81 -6.08
N ILE A 110 -14.89 5.09 -6.47
CA ILE A 110 -16.07 5.70 -7.09
C ILE A 110 -16.42 4.97 -8.39
N TYR A 111 -15.44 4.69 -9.25
CA TYR A 111 -15.66 3.93 -10.47
C TYR A 111 -16.25 2.54 -10.21
N LYS A 112 -15.72 1.81 -9.22
CA LYS A 112 -16.20 0.47 -8.87
C LYS A 112 -17.61 0.47 -8.28
N ILE A 113 -17.91 1.45 -7.41
CA ILE A 113 -19.26 1.63 -6.84
C ILE A 113 -20.25 2.03 -7.93
N GLY A 114 -19.87 2.98 -8.81
CA GLY A 114 -20.69 3.40 -9.94
C GLY A 114 -21.02 2.23 -10.86
N LYS A 115 -20.05 1.38 -11.18
CA LYS A 115 -20.27 0.15 -11.96
C LYS A 115 -21.23 -0.82 -11.27
N LEU A 116 -21.13 -0.98 -9.94
CA LEU A 116 -22.04 -1.82 -9.17
C LEU A 116 -23.47 -1.27 -9.21
N ILE A 117 -23.65 0.04 -9.04
CA ILE A 117 -24.96 0.69 -9.10
C ILE A 117 -25.56 0.54 -10.50
N ILE A 118 -24.78 0.80 -11.56
CA ILE A 118 -25.25 0.66 -12.96
C ILE A 118 -25.68 -0.78 -13.22
N ASN A 119 -24.87 -1.77 -12.84
CA ASN A 119 -25.22 -3.17 -13.00
C ASN A 119 -26.50 -3.52 -12.22
N TRP A 120 -26.63 -3.04 -10.97
CA TRP A 120 -27.81 -3.28 -10.14
C TRP A 120 -29.09 -2.64 -10.72
N VAL A 121 -29.00 -1.43 -11.29
CA VAL A 121 -30.14 -0.71 -11.86
C VAL A 121 -30.52 -1.25 -13.25
N PHE A 122 -29.55 -1.55 -14.11
CA PHE A 122 -29.80 -1.81 -15.53
C PHE A 122 -29.68 -3.28 -15.95
N THR A 123 -29.15 -4.15 -15.09
CA THR A 123 -29.03 -5.60 -15.34
C THR A 123 -29.12 -6.37 -14.02
N PRO A 124 -30.31 -6.52 -13.40
CA PRO A 124 -30.44 -7.42 -12.26
C PRO A 124 -30.02 -8.83 -12.72
N GLU A 125 -28.99 -9.39 -12.08
CA GLU A 125 -28.67 -10.81 -12.24
C GLU A 125 -29.94 -11.58 -11.83
N PRO A 126 -30.43 -12.55 -12.63
CA PRO A 126 -31.54 -13.37 -12.19
C PRO A 126 -31.10 -14.08 -10.93
N VAL A 127 -31.84 -13.87 -9.83
CA VAL A 127 -31.68 -14.61 -8.59
C VAL A 127 -31.81 -16.11 -8.89
N SER A 128 -30.68 -16.83 -8.92
CA SER A 128 -30.61 -18.29 -8.97
C SER A 128 -30.24 -18.84 -7.60
#